data_AF-A0AAD6YY65-F1
#
_entry.id   AF-A0AAD6YY65-F1
#
_cell.length_a   1.000
_cell.length_b   1.000
_cell.length_c   1.000
_cell.angle_alpha   90.00
_cell.angle_beta   90.00
_cell.angle_gamma   90.00
#
_symmetry.space_group_name_H-M   'P 1'
#
loop_
_entity.id
_entity.type
_entity.pdbx_description
1 polymer ?
#
loop_
_entity_poly.entity_id
_entity_poly.type
_entity_poly.pdbx_seq_one_letter_code
_entity_poly.pdbx_strand_id
1 'polypeptide(L)'
;FPDISDDALDELVAQISLQRPFAGSIIVLGHLEAQAIHIPAACVRESLRKVDTIGVIVRPAELSNELRWNVRGANALWHFDGNEKLKLWGFYVHGCVDSH
;
A
#
# COMPACT_ATOMS: atom_id res chain seq x y z
N PHE A 1 15.85 -19.48 -7.14
CA PHE A 1 16.10 -18.03 -7.21
C PHE A 1 15.18 -17.48 -8.28
N PRO A 2 14.58 -16.30 -8.13
CA PRO A 2 13.62 -15.83 -9.12
C PRO A 2 14.31 -15.72 -10.50
N ASP A 3 13.61 -16.09 -11.56
CA ASP A 3 14.14 -16.12 -12.94
C ASP A 3 14.30 -14.72 -13.56
N ILE A 4 14.09 -13.66 -12.78
CA ILE A 4 14.20 -12.26 -13.22
C ILE A 4 15.53 -11.66 -12.79
N SER A 5 16.18 -10.94 -13.71
CA SER A 5 17.36 -10.12 -13.42
C SER A 5 16.99 -8.91 -12.57
N ASP A 6 17.90 -8.44 -11.72
CA ASP A 6 17.72 -7.24 -10.91
C ASP A 6 17.41 -6.00 -11.80
N ASP A 7 18.07 -5.87 -12.95
CA ASP A 7 17.83 -4.76 -13.89
C ASP A 7 16.40 -4.78 -14.46
N ALA A 8 15.92 -5.99 -14.80
CA ALA A 8 14.56 -6.18 -15.33
C ALA A 8 13.50 -5.93 -14.25
N LEU A 9 13.81 -6.28 -13.00
CA LEU A 9 12.95 -5.94 -11.86
C LEU A 9 12.86 -4.42 -11.68
N ASP A 10 14.00 -3.73 -11.70
CA ASP A 10 14.05 -2.27 -11.54
C ASP A 10 13.28 -1.55 -12.66
N GLU A 11 13.38 -2.03 -13.90
CA GLU A 11 12.61 -1.48 -15.03
C GLU A 11 11.10 -1.67 -14.86
N LEU A 12 10.64 -2.85 -14.44
CA LEU A 12 9.22 -3.10 -14.15
C LEU A 12 8.72 -2.24 -13.00
N VAL A 13 9.50 -2.11 -11.93
CA VAL A 13 9.15 -1.27 -10.77
C VAL A 13 9.09 0.21 -11.17
N ALA A 14 9.98 0.67 -12.06
CA ALA A 14 9.96 2.01 -12.62
C ALA A 14 8.68 2.27 -13.42
N GLN A 15 8.33 1.33 -14.29
CA GLN A 15 7.12 1.42 -15.11
C GLN A 15 5.85 1.46 -14.24
N ILE A 16 5.75 0.60 -13.22
CA ILE A 16 4.61 0.58 -12.29
C ILE A 16 4.54 1.90 -11.52
N SER A 17 5.67 2.41 -11.04
CA SER A 17 5.73 3.68 -10.29
C SER A 17 5.31 4.87 -11.15
N LEU A 18 5.66 4.87 -12.43
CA LEU A 18 5.25 5.92 -13.39
C LEU A 18 3.75 5.89 -13.66
N GLN A 19 3.17 4.69 -13.81
CA GLN A 19 1.72 4.54 -14.02
C GLN A 19 0.92 4.85 -12.74
N ARG A 20 1.51 4.61 -11.57
CA ARG A 20 0.85 4.69 -10.25
C ARG A 20 1.81 5.36 -9.25
N PRO A 21 1.86 6.71 -9.19
CA PRO A 21 2.84 7.45 -8.38
C PRO A 21 2.82 7.11 -6.88
N PHE A 22 1.67 6.66 -6.36
CA PHE A 22 1.47 6.29 -4.97
C PHE A 22 1.59 4.78 -4.70
N ALA A 23 2.05 3.99 -5.67
CA ALA A 23 2.21 2.54 -5.52
C ALA A 23 3.40 2.19 -4.61
N GLY A 24 3.11 1.98 -3.32
CA GLY A 24 4.06 1.40 -2.37
C GLY A 24 4.42 -0.06 -2.66
N SER A 25 5.36 -0.61 -1.90
CA SER A 25 5.89 -1.97 -2.12
C SER A 25 4.83 -3.07 -2.15
N ILE A 26 3.74 -2.92 -1.39
CA ILE A 26 2.63 -3.90 -1.38
C ILE A 26 1.84 -3.86 -2.69
N ILE A 27 1.56 -2.66 -3.21
CA ILE A 27 0.85 -2.48 -4.48
C ILE A 27 1.72 -3.00 -5.63
N VAL A 28 3.00 -2.66 -5.63
CA VAL A 28 3.96 -3.14 -6.63
C VAL A 28 4.09 -4.66 -6.57
N LEU A 29 4.19 -5.25 -5.37
CA LEU A 29 4.23 -6.71 -5.21
C LEU A 29 2.98 -7.38 -5.79
N GLY A 30 1.78 -6.87 -5.49
CA GLY A 30 0.54 -7.42 -6.07
C GLY A 30 0.47 -7.30 -7.60
N HIS A 31 1.05 -6.23 -8.17
CA HIS A 31 1.18 -6.10 -9.62
C HIS A 31 2.12 -7.14 -10.22
N LEU A 32 3.23 -7.45 -9.55
CA LEU A 32 4.16 -8.51 -9.97
C LEU A 32 3.55 -9.90 -9.83
N GLU A 33 2.83 -10.16 -8.73
CA GLU A 33 2.10 -11.42 -8.52
C GLU A 33 1.04 -11.65 -9.60
N ALA A 34 0.33 -10.59 -10.02
CA ALA A 34 -0.63 -10.65 -11.13
C ALA A 34 0.03 -11.00 -12.48
N GLN A 35 1.33 -10.77 -12.63
CA GLN A 35 2.15 -11.17 -13.78
C GLN A 35 2.85 -12.52 -13.57
N ALA A 36 2.47 -13.27 -12.54
CA ALA A 36 3.09 -14.53 -12.11
C ALA A 36 4.57 -14.39 -11.65
N ILE A 37 5.04 -13.17 -11.36
CA ILE A 37 6.38 -12.90 -10.85
C ILE A 37 6.33 -12.91 -9.32
N HIS A 38 6.89 -13.96 -8.72
CA HIS A 38 6.88 -14.16 -7.28
C HIS A 38 8.26 -13.85 -6.71
N ILE A 39 8.37 -12.72 -6.00
CA ILE A 39 9.62 -12.28 -5.37
C ILE A 39 9.40 -11.83 -3.93
N PRO A 40 10.44 -11.89 -3.07
CA PRO A 40 10.34 -11.39 -1.71
C PRO A 40 10.00 -9.89 -1.68
N ALA A 41 9.11 -9.49 -0.79
CA ALA A 41 8.77 -8.07 -0.57
C ALA A 41 9.99 -7.19 -0.24
N ALA A 42 11.04 -7.79 0.33
CA ALA A 42 12.31 -7.11 0.59
C ALA A 42 13.00 -6.65 -0.70
N CYS A 43 13.00 -7.47 -1.75
CA CYS A 43 13.58 -7.15 -3.06
C CYS A 43 12.81 -6.01 -3.74
N VAL A 44 11.47 -6.05 -3.71
CA VAL A 44 10.61 -4.97 -4.23
C VAL A 44 10.91 -3.64 -3.52
N ARG A 45 11.06 -3.68 -2.19
CA ARG A 45 11.37 -2.49 -1.40
C ARG A 45 12.76 -1.93 -1.70
N GLU A 46 13.73 -2.79 -1.97
CA GLU A 46 15.06 -2.36 -2.38
C GLU A 46 15.03 -1.72 -3.77
N SER A 47 14.37 -2.36 -4.73
CA SER A 47 14.16 -1.83 -6.08
C SER A 47 13.46 -0.47 -6.07
N LEU A 48 12.36 -0.33 -5.31
CA LEU A 48 11.67 0.95 -5.13
C LEU A 48 12.57 2.06 -4.55
N ARG A 49 13.50 1.72 -3.66
CA ARG A 49 14.47 2.69 -3.11
C ARG A 49 15.53 3.11 -4.12
N LYS A 50 15.85 2.26 -5.11
CA LYS A 50 16.79 2.58 -6.18
C LYS A 50 16.11 3.44 -7.26
N VAL A 51 14.89 3.07 -7.63
CA VAL A 51 14.17 3.61 -8.77
C VAL A 51 13.33 4.85 -8.42
N ASP A 52 12.74 4.91 -7.23
CA ASP A 52 11.87 6.02 -6.81
C ASP A 52 12.15 6.43 -5.35
N THR A 53 13.37 6.91 -5.11
CA THR A 53 13.80 7.38 -3.79
C THR A 53 12.90 8.51 -3.26
N ILE A 54 12.45 9.41 -4.15
CA ILE A 54 11.60 10.54 -3.79
C ILE A 54 10.22 10.05 -3.37
N GLY A 55 9.57 9.20 -4.18
CA GLY A 55 8.27 8.64 -3.85
C GLY A 55 8.32 7.83 -2.55
N VAL A 56 9.38 7.06 -2.30
CA VAL A 56 9.53 6.35 -1.01
C VAL A 56 9.55 7.31 0.19
N ILE A 57 10.14 8.50 0.06
CA ILE A 57 10.19 9.51 1.13
C ILE A 57 8.86 10.26 1.26
N VAL A 58 8.25 10.63 0.14
CA VAL A 58 7.10 11.56 0.11
C VAL A 58 5.77 10.84 0.32
N ARG A 59 5.59 9.62 -0.22
CA ARG A 59 4.32 8.87 -0.15
C ARG A 59 3.74 8.74 1.26
N PRO A 60 4.50 8.43 2.33
CA PRO A 60 3.94 8.35 3.68
C PRO A 60 3.30 9.66 4.15
N ALA A 61 3.88 10.80 3.78
CA ALA A 61 3.38 12.12 4.14
C ALA A 61 2.16 12.51 3.29
N GLU A 62 2.19 12.23 1.98
CA GLU A 62 1.08 12.51 1.07
C GLU A 62 -0.15 11.65 1.38
N LEU A 63 0.01 10.34 1.61
CA LEU A 63 -1.10 9.47 2.05
C LEU A 63 -1.76 9.99 3.33
N SER A 64 -0.97 10.49 4.28
CA SER A 64 -1.50 11.07 5.52
C SER A 64 -2.28 12.37 5.28
N ASN A 65 -1.84 13.20 4.33
CA ASN A 65 -2.55 14.42 3.96
C ASN A 65 -3.89 14.14 3.27
N GLU A 66 -3.95 13.14 2.38
CA GLU A 66 -5.18 12.76 1.68
C GLU A 66 -6.24 12.14 2.60
N LEU A 67 -5.82 11.51 3.70
CA LEU A 67 -6.71 10.93 4.71
C LEU A 67 -7.30 11.98 5.68
N ARG A 68 -7.07 13.28 5.50
CA ARG A 68 -7.76 14.31 6.29
C ARG A 68 -9.10 14.67 5.67
N TRP A 69 -10.18 14.21 6.27
CA TRP A 69 -11.53 14.56 5.86
C TRP A 69 -11.94 15.94 6.39
N ASN A 70 -12.39 16.81 5.49
CA ASN A 70 -13.05 18.07 5.86
C ASN A 70 -14.57 17.85 5.84
N VAL A 71 -15.18 17.76 7.02
CA VAL A 71 -16.59 17.42 7.17
C VAL A 71 -17.38 18.63 7.67
N ARG A 72 -18.65 18.73 7.25
CA ARG A 72 -19.48 19.93 7.52
C ARG A 72 -19.97 20.02 8.98
N GLY A 73 -19.80 18.98 9.79
CA GLY A 73 -20.27 18.91 11.17
C GLY A 73 -20.47 17.47 11.64
N ALA A 74 -21.12 17.32 12.80
CA ALA A 74 -21.33 16.03 13.47
C ALA A 74 -22.11 15.06 12.58
N ASN A 75 -21.81 13.77 12.69
CA ASN A 75 -22.40 12.69 11.91
C ASN A 75 -22.16 12.76 10.39
N ALA A 76 -21.27 13.62 9.91
CA ALA A 76 -20.96 13.73 8.48
C ALA A 76 -19.90 12.73 8.01
N LEU A 77 -19.14 12.11 8.92
CA LEU A 77 -18.19 11.05 8.64
C LEU A 77 -18.12 10.09 9.82
N TRP A 78 -18.05 8.79 9.52
CA TRP A 78 -17.95 7.75 10.52
C TRP A 78 -16.71 6.89 10.26
N HIS A 79 -15.90 6.68 11.29
CA HIS A 79 -14.81 5.72 11.26
C HIS A 79 -15.34 4.36 11.67
N PHE A 80 -15.19 3.39 10.79
CA PHE A 80 -15.55 1.99 11.04
C PHE A 80 -14.28 1.15 11.05
N ASP A 81 -14.04 0.40 12.12
CA ASP A 81 -12.89 -0.49 12.24
C ASP A 81 -13.31 -1.90 12.68
N GLY A 82 -12.62 -2.90 12.14
CA GLY A 82 -12.88 -4.31 12.40
C GLY A 82 -11.75 -4.93 13.21
N ASN A 83 -12.07 -5.50 14.37
CA ASN A 83 -11.15 -6.33 15.12
C ASN A 83 -11.33 -7.81 14.77
N GLU A 84 -10.41 -8.32 13.96
CA GLU A 84 -10.40 -9.70 13.50
C GLU A 84 -9.54 -10.66 14.33
N LYS A 85 -8.96 -10.21 15.45
CA LYS A 85 -8.07 -11.07 16.25
C LYS A 85 -8.77 -12.32 16.77
N LEU A 86 -10.10 -12.29 16.86
CA LEU A 86 -10.92 -13.41 17.31
C LEU A 86 -11.52 -14.27 16.18
N LYS A 87 -11.17 -14.04 14.91
CA LYS A 87 -11.77 -14.74 13.77
C LYS A 87 -11.58 -16.25 13.80
N LEU A 88 -10.48 -16.73 14.39
CA LEU A 88 -10.20 -18.16 14.56
C LEU A 88 -11.23 -18.87 15.48
N TRP A 89 -11.90 -18.11 16.34
CA TRP A 89 -12.98 -18.60 17.20
C TRP A 89 -14.38 -18.26 16.66
N GLY A 90 -14.48 -17.76 15.43
CA GLY A 90 -15.76 -17.42 14.79
C GLY A 90 -16.35 -16.08 15.21
N PHE A 91 -15.60 -15.23 15.92
CA PHE A 91 -16.08 -13.91 16.34
C PHE A 91 -15.45 -12.79 15.49
N TYR A 92 -16.32 -11.87 15.05
CA TYR A 92 -15.94 -10.65 14.37
C TYR A 92 -16.51 -9.47 15.16
N VAL A 93 -15.65 -8.56 15.60
CA VAL A 93 -16.06 -7.38 16.37
C VAL A 93 -15.85 -6.16 15.51
N HIS A 94 -16.89 -5.35 15.36
CA HIS A 94 -16.84 -4.11 14.60
C HIS A 94 -17.21 -2.93 15.50
N GLY A 95 -16.42 -1.87 15.42
CA GLY A 95 -16.67 -0.59 16.09
C GLY A 95 -16.93 0.51 15.06
N CYS A 96 -17.83 1.43 15.40
CA CYS A 96 -18.10 2.62 14.59
C CYS A 96 -18.13 3.85 15.50
N VAL A 97 -17.45 4.93 15.11
CA VAL A 97 -17.43 6.20 15.86
C VAL A 97 -17.59 7.38 14.91
N ASP A 98 -18.36 8.38 15.33
CA ASP A 98 -18.49 9.64 14.60
C ASP A 98 -17.15 10.39 14.59
N SER A 99 -16.79 10.94 13.43
CA SER A 99 -15.47 11.51 13.15
C SER A 99 -15.64 13.02 12.99
N HIS A 100 -15.52 13.72 14.11
CA HIS A 100 -15.77 15.16 14.20
C HIS A 100 -14.52 15.95 14.59
#